data_AF-A0A7C5NJ87-F1
#
_entry.id   AF-A0A7C5NJ87-F1
#
_cell.length_a   1.000
_cell.length_b   1.000
_cell.length_c   1.000
_cell.angle_alpha   90.00
_cell.angle_beta   90.00
_cell.angle_gamma   90.00
#
_symmetry.space_group_name_H-M   'P 1'
#
loop_
_entity.id
_entity.type
_entity.pdbx_description
1 polymer ?
#
loop_
_entity_poly.entity_id
_entity_poly.type
_entity_poly.pdbx_seq_one_letter_code
_entity_poly.pdbx_strand_id
1 'polypeptide(L)'
;MPEHPWLLHQWLPATVYYLLESHGGIALLIIFKAILGACIFLVVYRNCNLLTGRPCYWAFLICTAACMMARVRFFERPYMFSALFLAILYGMSLVRSRMMRLLWIPLFMTIWANVHFEVLDGFVLMGCLVIGDWLEGRGLFFSNNLETPPYWRRLEEKIGR
;
A
#
# COMPACT_ATOMS: atom_id res chain seq x y z
N MET A 1 -23.24 1.87 -29.89
CA MET A 1 -24.12 2.31 -28.77
C MET A 1 -23.76 3.76 -28.46
N PRO A 2 -24.38 4.76 -29.09
CA PRO A 2 -24.15 6.17 -28.77
C PRO A 2 -25.11 6.62 -27.65
N GLU A 3 -24.77 7.71 -26.94
CA GLU A 3 -25.51 8.44 -25.88
C GLU A 3 -25.09 8.21 -24.40
N HIS A 4 -24.16 7.31 -24.08
CA HIS A 4 -23.57 7.30 -22.72
C HIS A 4 -22.35 8.23 -22.65
N PRO A 5 -22.36 9.32 -21.85
CA PRO A 5 -21.18 10.14 -21.65
C PRO A 5 -20.08 9.28 -21.02
N TRP A 6 -18.90 9.30 -21.63
CA TRP A 6 -17.75 8.57 -21.10
C TRP A 6 -17.25 9.26 -19.83
N LEU A 7 -17.69 8.76 -18.69
CA LEU A 7 -17.24 9.23 -17.38
C LEU A 7 -15.88 8.60 -17.07
N LEU A 8 -14.82 9.42 -17.10
CA LEU A 8 -13.49 9.00 -16.70
C LEU A 8 -13.42 8.92 -15.17
N HIS A 9 -13.89 7.80 -14.61
CA HIS A 9 -13.85 7.55 -13.17
C HIS A 9 -12.43 7.38 -12.61
N GLN A 10 -11.44 7.09 -13.46
CA GLN A 10 -10.04 6.79 -13.10
C GLN A 10 -9.11 7.80 -13.77
N TRP A 11 -9.29 9.08 -13.45
CA TRP A 11 -8.61 10.17 -14.13
C TRP A 11 -7.20 10.43 -13.60
N LEU A 12 -6.96 10.17 -12.30
CA LEU A 12 -5.73 10.61 -11.63
C LEU A 12 -4.44 10.06 -12.27
N PRO A 13 -4.32 8.76 -12.62
CA PRO A 13 -3.09 8.22 -13.22
C PRO A 13 -2.86 8.80 -14.60
N ALA A 14 -3.93 8.94 -15.40
CA ALA A 14 -3.85 9.53 -16.74
C ALA A 14 -3.37 10.99 -16.67
N THR A 15 -3.88 11.78 -15.72
CA THR A 15 -3.41 13.15 -15.49
C THR A 15 -1.95 13.20 -15.07
N VAL A 16 -1.52 12.32 -14.16
CA VAL A 16 -0.10 12.23 -13.74
C VAL A 16 0.80 11.89 -14.92
N TYR A 17 0.45 10.87 -15.71
CA TYR A 17 1.25 10.48 -16.88
C TYR A 17 1.31 11.59 -17.92
N TYR A 18 0.20 12.26 -18.21
CA TYR A 18 0.16 13.39 -19.14
C TYR A 18 1.04 14.56 -18.66
N LEU A 19 1.01 14.89 -17.36
CA LEU A 19 1.85 15.95 -16.81
C LEU A 19 3.34 15.61 -16.91
N LEU A 20 3.73 14.36 -16.63
CA LEU A 20 5.12 13.92 -16.75
C LEU A 20 5.58 13.94 -18.21
N GLU A 21 4.75 13.47 -19.13
CA GLU A 21 5.08 13.46 -20.56
C GLU A 21 5.21 14.88 -21.13
N SER A 22 4.27 15.77 -20.80
CA SER A 22 4.30 17.16 -21.29
C SER A 22 5.49 17.98 -20.79
N HIS A 23 6.09 17.64 -19.64
CA HIS A 23 7.23 18.39 -19.09
C HIS A 23 8.59 17.74 -19.38
N GLY A 24 8.65 16.42 -19.53
CA GLY A 24 9.92 15.70 -19.65
C GLY A 24 9.91 14.52 -20.64
N GLY A 25 8.85 14.40 -21.43
CA GLY A 25 8.69 13.38 -22.46
C GLY A 25 8.76 11.96 -21.93
N ILE A 26 9.14 11.04 -22.82
CA ILE A 26 9.24 9.61 -22.53
C ILE A 26 10.31 9.32 -21.46
N ALA A 27 11.41 10.08 -21.43
CA ALA A 27 12.47 9.89 -20.45
C ALA A 27 11.97 10.06 -19.01
N LEU A 28 11.15 11.08 -18.76
CA LEU A 28 10.59 11.33 -17.44
C LEU A 28 9.59 10.23 -17.03
N LEU A 29 8.82 9.68 -17.97
CA LEU A 29 7.95 8.51 -17.71
C LEU A 29 8.76 7.28 -17.28
N ILE A 30 9.87 6.98 -17.99
CA ILE A 30 10.75 5.85 -17.64
C ILE A 30 11.32 6.00 -16.23
N ILE A 31 11.82 7.19 -15.90
CA ILE A 31 12.36 7.50 -14.57
C ILE A 31 11.26 7.38 -13.52
N PHE A 32 10.09 7.97 -13.76
CA PHE A 32 8.96 7.93 -12.85
C PHE A 32 8.54 6.50 -12.53
N LYS A 33 8.40 5.64 -13.55
CA LYS A 33 8.08 4.23 -13.37
C LYS A 33 9.14 3.48 -12.55
N ALA A 34 10.42 3.73 -12.82
CA ALA A 34 11.51 3.12 -12.06
C ALA A 34 11.44 3.52 -10.57
N ILE A 35 11.18 4.80 -10.30
CA ILE A 35 10.97 5.32 -8.94
C ILE A 35 9.73 4.67 -8.32
N LEU A 36 8.60 4.61 -9.03
CA LEU A 36 7.36 4.04 -8.54
C LEU A 36 7.54 2.56 -8.16
N GLY A 37 8.21 1.78 -9.02
CA GLY A 37 8.60 0.40 -8.74
C GLY A 37 9.46 0.30 -7.48
N ALA A 38 10.50 1.12 -7.36
CA ALA A 38 11.36 1.16 -6.17
C ALA A 38 10.59 1.53 -4.90
N CYS A 39 9.67 2.49 -4.97
CA CYS A 39 8.82 2.91 -3.86
C CYS A 39 7.93 1.77 -3.36
N ILE A 40 7.31 0.99 -4.25
CA ILE A 40 6.48 -0.18 -3.87
C ILE A 40 7.29 -1.12 -2.97
N PHE A 41 8.46 -1.56 -3.45
CA PHE A 41 9.29 -2.52 -2.72
C PHE A 41 9.95 -1.91 -1.48
N LEU A 42 10.24 -0.61 -1.48
CA LEU A 42 10.74 0.09 -0.30
C LEU A 42 9.67 0.14 0.80
N VAL A 43 8.40 0.40 0.45
CA VAL A 43 7.29 0.37 1.42
C VAL A 43 7.07 -1.05 1.94
N VAL A 44 7.12 -2.06 1.08
CA VAL A 44 7.05 -3.48 1.52
C VAL A 44 8.19 -3.81 2.48
N TYR A 45 9.42 -3.45 2.15
CA TYR A 45 10.58 -3.64 3.02
C TYR A 45 10.42 -2.91 4.36
N ARG A 46 9.94 -1.66 4.34
CA ARG A 46 9.62 -0.90 5.55
C ARG A 46 8.55 -1.60 6.37
N ASN A 47 7.50 -2.14 5.76
CA ASN A 47 6.49 -2.92 6.46
C ASN A 47 7.07 -4.18 7.08
N CYS A 48 7.99 -4.88 6.41
CA CYS A 48 8.71 -6.02 6.98
C CYS A 48 9.56 -5.64 8.20
N ASN A 49 10.25 -4.50 8.14
CA ASN A 49 11.01 -3.97 9.28
C ASN A 49 10.07 -3.52 10.39
N LEU A 50 8.96 -2.87 10.05
CA LEU A 50 7.89 -2.56 10.96
C LEU A 50 7.19 -3.80 11.48
N LEU A 51 7.39 -5.00 10.90
CA LEU A 51 6.94 -6.34 11.32
C LEU A 51 8.05 -7.24 11.88
N THR A 52 9.24 -6.71 12.10
CA THR A 52 10.30 -7.41 12.85
C THR A 52 10.97 -6.52 13.91
N GLY A 53 10.66 -5.22 13.85
CA GLY A 53 11.23 -4.03 14.49
C GLY A 53 12.75 -3.96 14.53
N ARG A 54 13.37 -4.57 13.53
CA ARG A 54 14.78 -4.39 13.21
C ARG A 54 14.97 -4.50 11.71
N PRO A 55 15.98 -3.85 11.13
CA PRO A 55 16.31 -4.05 9.72
C PRO A 55 16.59 -5.52 9.43
N CYS A 56 15.82 -6.12 8.53
CA CYS A 56 15.99 -7.51 8.14
C CYS A 56 16.71 -7.61 6.80
N TYR A 57 17.98 -8.04 6.82
CA TYR A 57 18.79 -8.20 5.60
C TYR A 57 18.14 -9.15 4.58
N TRP A 58 17.55 -10.26 5.05
CA TRP A 58 16.82 -11.18 4.19
C TRP A 58 15.59 -10.54 3.54
N ALA A 59 14.85 -9.69 4.27
CA ALA A 59 13.72 -8.97 3.69
C ALA A 59 14.19 -8.01 2.59
N PHE A 60 15.33 -7.33 2.77
CA PHE A 60 15.92 -6.47 1.74
C PHE A 60 16.29 -7.27 0.48
N LEU A 61 16.98 -8.41 0.62
CA LEU A 61 17.36 -9.26 -0.51
C LEU A 61 16.14 -9.80 -1.26
N ILE A 62 15.14 -10.30 -0.53
CA ILE A 62 13.90 -10.83 -1.13
C ILE A 62 13.12 -9.72 -1.84
N CYS A 63 12.99 -8.53 -1.24
CA CYS A 63 12.32 -7.40 -1.89
C CYS A 63 13.07 -6.95 -3.14
N THR A 64 14.41 -6.96 -3.13
CA THR A 64 15.23 -6.59 -4.28
C THR A 64 15.06 -7.62 -5.41
N ALA A 65 15.14 -8.92 -5.09
CA ALA A 65 14.91 -9.99 -6.06
C ALA A 65 13.49 -9.93 -6.65
N ALA A 66 12.48 -9.73 -5.79
CA ALA A 66 11.10 -9.59 -6.20
C ALA A 66 10.88 -8.36 -7.11
N CYS A 67 11.55 -7.23 -6.82
CA CYS A 67 11.53 -6.04 -7.69
C CYS A 67 12.12 -6.35 -9.08
N MET A 68 13.26 -7.03 -9.12
CA MET A 68 13.89 -7.45 -10.38
C MET A 68 13.00 -8.40 -11.19
N MET A 69 12.29 -9.31 -10.54
CA MET A 69 11.33 -10.21 -11.21
C MET A 69 10.07 -9.47 -11.67
N ALA A 70 9.55 -8.56 -10.85
CA ALA A 70 8.33 -7.79 -11.13
C ALA A 70 8.51 -6.76 -12.25
N ARG A 71 9.75 -6.39 -12.60
CA ARG A 71 10.06 -5.39 -13.63
C ARG A 71 9.37 -5.63 -14.97
N VAL A 72 9.18 -6.91 -15.35
CA VAL A 72 8.53 -7.29 -16.62
C VAL A 72 7.04 -6.94 -16.65
N ARG A 73 6.46 -6.69 -15.47
CA ARG A 73 5.08 -6.23 -15.34
C ARG A 73 4.98 -4.72 -15.27
N PHE A 74 6.05 -3.97 -15.00
CA PHE A 74 6.00 -2.51 -14.85
C PHE A 74 5.62 -1.83 -16.17
N PHE A 75 4.32 -1.62 -16.34
CA PHE A 75 3.73 -0.86 -17.44
C PHE A 75 3.19 0.46 -16.90
N GLU A 76 3.11 1.49 -17.75
CA GLU A 76 2.49 2.79 -17.41
C GLU A 76 0.96 2.62 -17.30
N ARG A 77 0.53 1.88 -16.29
CA ARG A 77 -0.86 1.51 -16.05
C ARG A 77 -1.23 1.80 -14.59
N PRO A 78 -2.51 2.09 -14.32
CA PRO A 78 -2.99 2.41 -12.98
C PRO A 78 -2.64 1.38 -11.89
N TYR A 79 -2.51 0.10 -12.25
CA TYR A 79 -2.23 -0.97 -11.30
C TYR A 79 -0.91 -0.79 -10.51
N MET A 80 0.10 -0.08 -11.05
CA MET A 80 1.32 0.22 -10.29
C MET A 80 1.05 1.14 -9.10
N PHE A 81 0.16 2.12 -9.28
CA PHE A 81 -0.28 2.99 -8.19
C PHE A 81 -1.06 2.20 -7.15
N SER A 82 -1.96 1.32 -7.57
CA SER A 82 -2.70 0.44 -6.66
C SER A 82 -1.79 -0.48 -5.85
N ALA A 83 -0.76 -1.05 -6.46
CA ALA A 83 0.21 -1.88 -5.75
C ALA A 83 0.95 -1.09 -4.66
N LEU A 84 1.34 0.16 -4.97
CA LEU A 84 1.90 1.07 -3.96
C LEU A 84 0.89 1.36 -2.86
N PHE A 85 -0.36 1.66 -3.24
CA PHE A 85 -1.39 2.06 -2.31
C PHE A 85 -1.80 0.93 -1.37
N LEU A 86 -1.88 -0.30 -1.87
CA LEU A 86 -2.09 -1.48 -1.06
C LEU A 86 -0.97 -1.67 -0.03
N ALA A 87 0.30 -1.50 -0.44
CA ALA A 87 1.44 -1.59 0.46
C ALA A 87 1.42 -0.48 1.54
N ILE A 88 1.03 0.75 1.18
CA ILE A 88 0.88 1.87 2.12
C ILE A 88 -0.27 1.59 3.08
N LEU A 89 -1.45 1.18 2.58
CA LEU A 89 -2.62 0.85 3.38
C LEU A 89 -2.29 -0.23 4.42
N TYR A 90 -1.55 -1.26 4.01
CA TYR A 90 -1.08 -2.27 4.96
C TYR A 90 -0.20 -1.65 6.05
N GLY A 91 0.76 -0.80 5.70
CA GLY A 91 1.60 -0.09 6.67
C GLY A 91 0.81 0.83 7.62
N MET A 92 -0.21 1.53 7.10
CA MET A 92 -1.13 2.35 7.90
C MET A 92 -1.94 1.51 8.89
N SER A 93 -2.29 0.28 8.50
CA SER A 93 -2.98 -0.68 9.36
C SER A 93 -2.14 -1.07 10.59
N LEU A 94 -0.81 -1.04 10.48
CA LEU A 94 0.12 -1.34 11.56
C LEU A 94 0.30 -0.18 12.57
N VAL A 95 -0.15 1.03 12.25
CA VAL A 95 0.01 2.22 13.12
C VAL A 95 -0.80 2.06 14.40
N ARG A 96 -0.17 2.23 15.57
CA ARG A 96 -0.82 2.02 16.89
C ARG A 96 -1.99 2.96 17.16
N SER A 97 -1.93 4.21 16.69
CA SER A 97 -2.97 5.21 16.95
C SER A 97 -4.26 4.91 16.18
N ARG A 98 -5.33 4.54 16.92
CA ARG A 98 -6.67 4.32 16.34
C ARG A 98 -7.21 5.57 15.66
N MET A 99 -7.04 6.74 16.27
CA MET A 99 -7.52 8.00 15.70
C MET A 99 -6.87 8.26 14.33
N MET A 100 -5.57 7.99 14.21
CA MET A 100 -4.88 8.09 12.93
C MET A 100 -5.42 7.09 11.92
N ARG A 101 -5.65 5.83 12.31
CA ARG A 101 -6.25 4.83 11.40
C ARG A 101 -7.64 5.23 10.92
N LEU A 102 -8.51 5.69 11.82
CA LEU A 102 -9.90 6.08 11.51
C LEU A 102 -9.99 7.32 10.61
N LEU A 103 -9.06 8.26 10.73
CA LEU A 103 -9.04 9.46 9.90
C LEU A 103 -8.35 9.22 8.56
N TRP A 104 -7.15 8.61 8.58
CA TRP A 104 -6.31 8.53 7.40
C TRP A 104 -6.70 7.40 6.45
N ILE A 105 -7.20 6.25 6.93
CA ILE A 105 -7.56 5.13 6.04
C ILE A 105 -8.73 5.53 5.10
N PRO A 106 -9.86 6.09 5.58
CA PRO A 106 -10.94 6.48 4.67
C PRO A 106 -10.53 7.58 3.68
N LEU A 107 -9.74 8.56 4.13
CA LEU A 107 -9.21 9.62 3.26
C LEU A 107 -8.31 9.02 2.17
N PHE A 108 -7.45 8.10 2.54
CA PHE A 108 -6.57 7.40 1.61
C PHE A 108 -7.35 6.54 0.60
N MET A 109 -8.36 5.80 1.05
CA MET A 109 -9.23 5.00 0.18
C MET A 109 -10.02 5.88 -0.80
N THR A 110 -10.40 7.10 -0.40
CA THR A 110 -11.07 8.07 -1.29
C THR A 110 -10.15 8.53 -2.41
N ILE A 111 -8.86 8.76 -2.10
CA ILE A 111 -7.86 9.08 -3.12
C ILE A 111 -7.64 7.88 -4.05
N TRP A 112 -7.54 6.67 -3.50
CA TRP A 112 -7.36 5.44 -4.30
C TRP A 112 -8.55 5.18 -5.23
N ALA A 113 -9.77 5.48 -4.81
CA ALA A 113 -10.95 5.31 -5.66
C ALA A 113 -10.89 6.15 -6.96
N ASN A 114 -10.11 7.24 -6.98
CA ASN A 114 -9.88 8.07 -8.18
C ASN A 114 -8.72 7.56 -9.07
N VAL A 115 -7.96 6.57 -8.59
CA VAL A 115 -6.82 5.98 -9.30
C VAL A 115 -7.25 4.78 -10.12
N HIS A 116 -7.88 3.79 -9.48
CA HIS A 116 -8.20 2.53 -10.13
C HIS A 116 -9.27 1.77 -9.33
N PHE A 117 -10.00 0.88 -9.99
CA PHE A 117 -11.03 0.07 -9.33
C PHE A 117 -10.47 -0.89 -8.27
N GLU A 118 -9.16 -1.18 -8.32
CA GLU A 118 -8.44 -2.02 -7.35
C GLU A 118 -8.43 -1.45 -5.91
N VAL A 119 -9.07 -0.30 -5.65
CA VAL A 119 -9.46 0.08 -4.28
C VAL A 119 -10.26 -1.03 -3.57
N LEU A 120 -10.94 -1.89 -4.33
CA LEU A 120 -11.56 -3.12 -3.82
C LEU A 120 -10.56 -4.05 -3.09
N ASP A 121 -9.32 -4.13 -3.55
CA ASP A 121 -8.28 -4.92 -2.87
C ASP A 121 -7.96 -4.35 -1.49
N GLY A 122 -8.07 -3.03 -1.33
CA GLY A 122 -7.97 -2.38 -0.03
C GLY A 122 -9.10 -2.81 0.92
N PHE A 123 -10.33 -2.91 0.44
CA PHE A 123 -11.45 -3.43 1.24
C PHE A 123 -11.26 -4.90 1.60
N VAL A 124 -10.78 -5.73 0.67
CA VAL A 124 -10.45 -7.13 0.92
C VAL A 124 -9.37 -7.24 1.99
N LEU A 125 -8.29 -6.47 1.88
CA LEU A 125 -7.21 -6.44 2.88
C LEU A 125 -7.75 -6.08 4.27
N MET A 126 -8.52 -4.98 4.37
CA MET A 126 -9.11 -4.55 5.64
C MET A 126 -10.08 -5.60 6.20
N GLY A 127 -10.87 -6.24 5.34
CA GLY A 127 -11.75 -7.35 5.71
C GLY A 127 -10.97 -8.52 6.30
N CYS A 128 -9.89 -8.96 5.63
CA CYS A 128 -9.02 -10.02 6.12
C CYS A 128 -8.40 -9.67 7.48
N LEU A 129 -7.96 -8.43 7.69
CA LEU A 129 -7.40 -7.98 8.96
C LEU A 129 -8.46 -7.99 10.08
N VAL A 130 -9.66 -7.50 9.81
CA VAL A 130 -10.77 -7.50 10.78
C VAL A 130 -11.21 -8.92 11.12
N ILE A 131 -11.32 -9.80 10.12
CA ILE A 131 -11.67 -11.21 10.33
C ILE A 131 -10.57 -11.91 11.13
N GLY A 132 -9.29 -11.65 10.82
CA GLY A 132 -8.16 -12.17 11.58
C GLY A 132 -8.23 -11.78 13.06
N ASP A 133 -8.43 -10.49 13.37
CA ASP A 133 -8.57 -10.01 14.74
C ASP A 133 -9.80 -10.60 15.45
N TRP A 134 -10.91 -10.78 14.73
CA TRP A 134 -12.12 -11.39 15.27
C TRP A 134 -11.91 -12.88 15.62
N LEU A 135 -11.29 -13.66 14.72
CA LEU A 135 -10.96 -15.07 14.94
C LEU A 135 -9.98 -15.26 16.11
N GLU A 136 -9.08 -14.31 16.33
CA GLU A 136 -8.15 -14.32 17.45
C GLU A 136 -8.78 -13.83 18.77
N GLY A 137 -10.08 -13.51 18.79
CA GLY A 137 -10.82 -13.09 20.00
C GLY A 137 -10.43 -11.70 20.49
N ARG A 138 -9.72 -10.91 19.68
CA ARG A 138 -9.16 -9.62 20.06
C ARG A 138 -10.23 -8.50 20.01
N GLY A 139 -11.33 -8.72 19.30
CA GLY A 139 -12.32 -7.68 19.00
C GLY A 139 -11.96 -6.95 17.71
N LEU A 140 -12.83 -6.06 17.23
CA LEU A 140 -12.65 -5.44 15.91
C LEU A 140 -11.37 -4.58 15.88
N PHE A 141 -10.65 -4.59 14.75
CA PHE A 141 -9.44 -3.80 14.38
C PHE A 141 -9.44 -2.30 14.78
N PHE A 142 -10.62 -1.78 15.13
CA PHE A 142 -10.89 -0.42 15.60
C PHE A 142 -11.17 -0.32 17.11
N SER A 143 -10.93 -1.33 17.93
CA SER A 143 -11.14 -1.25 19.38
C SER A 143 -9.98 -0.54 20.09
N ASN A 144 -10.28 0.29 21.10
CA ASN A 144 -9.28 0.98 21.93
C ASN A 144 -8.54 0.06 22.91
N ASN A 145 -9.10 -1.13 23.17
CA ASN A 145 -8.66 -2.02 24.25
C ASN A 145 -7.81 -3.21 23.76
N LEU A 146 -7.32 -3.13 22.53
CA LEU A 146 -6.51 -4.19 21.96
C LEU A 146 -5.11 -4.17 22.55
N GLU A 147 -4.83 -5.20 23.34
CA GLU A 147 -3.47 -5.63 23.64
C GLU A 147 -2.64 -5.60 22.34
N THR A 148 -1.38 -5.21 22.44
CA THR A 148 -0.46 -5.07 21.31
C THR A 148 -0.61 -6.27 20.36
N PRO A 149 -0.84 -6.04 19.04
CA PRO A 149 -0.89 -7.11 18.06
C PRO A 149 0.30 -8.07 18.26
N PRO A 150 0.17 -9.38 17.98
CA PRO A 150 1.18 -10.38 18.35
C PRO A 150 2.53 -10.13 17.66
N TYR A 151 2.50 -9.32 16.61
CA TYR A 151 3.69 -8.76 16.02
C TYR A 151 4.39 -7.74 16.96
N TRP A 152 3.69 -6.73 17.47
CA TRP A 152 4.21 -5.73 18.41
C TRP A 152 4.62 -6.35 19.75
N ARG A 153 3.91 -7.37 20.25
CA ARG A 153 4.29 -8.09 21.48
C ARG A 153 5.60 -8.85 21.32
N ARG A 154 5.79 -9.59 20.21
CA ARG A 154 7.09 -10.21 19.85
C ARG A 154 8.20 -9.19 19.65
N LEU A 155 7.84 -7.96 19.30
CA LEU A 155 8.76 -6.86 19.14
C LEU A 155 9.19 -6.29 20.49
N GLU A 156 8.24 -6.01 21.37
CA GLU A 156 8.46 -5.57 22.75
C GLU A 156 9.29 -6.62 23.51
N GLU A 157 9.02 -7.92 23.32
CA GLU A 157 9.85 -9.01 23.84
C GLU A 157 11.28 -9.05 23.27
N LYS A 158 11.47 -8.62 22.02
CA LYS A 158 12.79 -8.58 21.36
C LYS A 158 13.60 -7.32 21.66
N ILE A 159 12.93 -6.20 21.97
CA ILE A 159 13.55 -4.92 22.33
C ILE A 159 13.76 -4.84 23.86
N GLY A 160 12.96 -5.57 24.65
CA GLY A 160 13.06 -5.67 26.11
C GLY A 160 14.16 -6.59 26.64
N ARG A 161 15.26 -6.78 25.91
CA ARG A 161 16.50 -7.40 26.39
C ARG A 161 17.72 -6.63 25.88
#